data_AF-A0A093ZF40-F1
#
_entry.id   AF-A0A093ZF40-F1
#
_cell.length_a   1.000
_cell.length_b   1.000
_cell.length_c   1.000
_cell.angle_alpha   90.00
_cell.angle_beta   90.00
_cell.angle_gamma   90.00
#
_symmetry.space_group_name_H-M   'P 1'
#
loop_
_entity.id
_entity.type
_entity.pdbx_description
1 polymer ?
#
loop_
_entity_poly.entity_id
_entity_poly.type
_entity_poly.pdbx_seq_one_letter_code
_entity_poly.pdbx_strand_id
1 'polypeptide(L)'
;MIPPIDSAVLQANPKFALLHKTLSTKLLTPDGGTKNHPAQAERDAVSAELKDLRLKATRAKILRTALEELPLTEPAPAPKA
;
A
#
# COMPACT_ATOMS: atom_id res chain seq x y z
N MET A 1 12.80 2.52 5.46
CA MET A 1 13.81 2.58 4.39
C MET A 1 15.19 2.45 4.98
N ILE A 2 16.10 1.76 4.30
CA ILE A 2 17.52 1.71 4.70
C ILE A 2 18.15 3.07 4.34
N PRO A 3 18.68 3.83 5.31
CA PRO A 3 19.29 5.12 5.03
C PRO A 3 20.58 4.95 4.21
N PRO A 4 20.90 5.91 3.32
CA PRO A 4 22.14 5.87 2.55
C PRO A 4 23.34 5.97 3.49
N ILE A 5 24.35 5.15 3.21
CA ILE A 5 25.62 5.14 3.96
C ILE A 5 26.67 5.88 3.16
N ASP A 6 27.47 6.70 3.85
CA ASP A 6 28.60 7.40 3.26
C ASP A 6 29.66 6.41 2.72
N SER A 7 30.17 6.71 1.53
CA SER A 7 31.15 5.86 0.83
C SER A 7 32.49 5.81 1.58
N ALA A 8 32.87 6.89 2.27
CA ALA A 8 34.07 6.94 3.09
C ALA A 8 34.03 5.93 4.25
N VAL A 9 32.85 5.75 4.88
CA VAL A 9 32.65 4.80 5.98
C VAL A 9 32.73 3.35 5.49
N LEU A 10 32.21 3.07 4.29
CA LEU A 10 32.30 1.76 3.67
C LEU A 10 33.73 1.39 3.27
N GLN A 11 34.51 2.36 2.77
CA GLN A 11 35.93 2.15 2.43
C GLN A 11 36.80 1.96 3.67
N ALA A 12 36.56 2.74 4.73
CA ALA A 12 37.28 2.60 6.00
C ALA A 12 36.99 1.26 6.69
N ASN A 13 35.83 0.64 6.45
CA ASN A 13 35.38 -0.57 7.12
C ASN A 13 34.96 -1.68 6.11
N PRO A 14 35.91 -2.40 5.51
CA PRO A 14 35.61 -3.38 4.45
C PRO A 14 34.72 -4.54 4.92
N LYS A 15 34.84 -4.97 6.19
CA LYS A 15 33.96 -5.98 6.78
C LYS A 15 32.51 -5.49 6.87
N PHE A 16 32.33 -4.23 7.25
CA PHE A 16 31.01 -3.59 7.31
C PHE A 16 30.42 -3.43 5.90
N ALA A 17 31.24 -3.08 4.90
CA ALA A 17 30.77 -3.00 3.52
C ALA A 17 30.23 -4.33 2.99
N LEU A 18 30.91 -5.45 3.30
CA LEU A 18 30.43 -6.79 2.96
C LEU A 18 29.13 -7.14 3.67
N LEU A 19 29.03 -6.83 4.97
CA LEU A 19 27.82 -7.06 5.76
C LEU A 19 26.65 -6.23 5.21
N HIS A 20 26.84 -4.93 5.00
CA HIS A 20 25.84 -4.01 4.48
C HIS A 20 25.35 -4.48 3.10
N LYS A 21 26.26 -4.85 2.20
CA LYS A 21 25.91 -5.42 0.89
C LYS A 21 25.11 -6.71 1.02
N THR A 22 25.47 -7.59 1.95
CA THR A 22 24.76 -8.86 2.17
C THR A 22 23.35 -8.63 2.70
N LEU A 23 23.21 -7.74 3.69
CA LEU A 23 21.92 -7.39 4.27
C LEU A 23 21.00 -6.72 3.24
N SER A 24 21.49 -5.71 2.51
CA SER A 24 20.68 -4.96 1.54
C SER A 24 20.28 -5.79 0.32
N THR A 25 21.11 -6.75 -0.10
CA THR A 25 20.81 -7.57 -1.29
C THR A 25 19.98 -8.81 -0.95
N LYS A 26 20.35 -9.55 0.11
CA LYS A 26 19.79 -10.88 0.37
C LYS A 26 18.71 -10.90 1.43
N LEU A 27 18.80 -10.07 2.47
CA LEU A 27 18.02 -10.26 3.68
C LEU A 27 16.94 -9.19 3.89
N LEU A 28 17.23 -7.94 3.54
CA LEU A 28 16.37 -6.80 3.79
C LEU A 28 15.65 -6.33 2.52
N THR A 29 14.42 -5.86 2.68
CA THR A 29 13.70 -5.08 1.66
C THR A 29 14.18 -3.62 1.68
N PRO A 30 13.96 -2.84 0.61
CA PRO A 30 14.33 -1.41 0.56
C PRO A 30 13.75 -0.59 1.73
N ASP A 31 12.60 -1.01 2.23
CA ASP A 31 11.93 -0.38 3.37
C ASP A 31 12.52 -0.77 4.73
N GLY A 32 13.51 -1.66 4.77
CA GLY A 32 14.18 -2.12 5.99
C GLY A 32 13.50 -3.32 6.66
N GLY A 33 12.46 -3.88 6.05
CA GLY A 33 11.86 -5.14 6.48
C GLY A 33 12.71 -6.35 6.10
N THR A 34 12.37 -7.55 6.58
CA THR A 34 13.04 -8.80 6.21
C THR A 34 12.32 -9.50 5.06
N LYS A 35 13.05 -9.99 4.06
CA LYS A 35 12.47 -10.71 2.90
C LYS A 35 11.84 -12.06 3.28
N ASN A 36 12.48 -12.81 4.18
CA ASN A 36 12.07 -14.18 4.53
C ASN A 36 11.50 -14.23 5.95
N HIS A 37 10.34 -13.61 6.16
CA HIS A 37 9.65 -13.73 7.44
C HIS A 37 8.75 -14.97 7.43
N PRO A 38 8.73 -15.80 8.51
CA PRO A 38 7.93 -17.03 8.53
C PRO A 38 6.44 -16.78 8.33
N ALA A 39 5.91 -15.69 8.89
CA ALA A 39 4.50 -15.29 8.72
C ALA A 39 4.24 -14.44 7.46
N GLN A 40 5.16 -14.39 6.48
CA GLN A 40 4.97 -13.54 5.30
C GLN A 40 3.75 -13.96 4.48
N ALA A 41 3.51 -15.27 4.31
CA ALA A 41 2.35 -15.78 3.59
C ALA A 41 1.02 -15.38 4.26
N GLU A 42 0.94 -15.44 5.59
CA GLU A 42 -0.23 -15.01 6.36
C GLU A 42 -0.47 -13.51 6.19
N ARG A 43 0.60 -12.70 6.24
CA ARG A 43 0.51 -11.25 6.02
C ARG A 43 0.08 -10.92 4.59
N ASP A 44 0.56 -11.65 3.61
CA ASP A 44 0.18 -11.46 2.22
C ASP A 44 -1.31 -11.79 2.01
N ALA A 45 -1.81 -12.88 2.62
CA ALA A 45 -3.23 -13.24 2.62
C ALA A 45 -4.12 -12.15 3.26
N VAL A 46 -3.77 -11.68 4.45
CA VAL A 46 -4.49 -10.57 5.12
C VAL A 46 -4.45 -9.30 4.28
N SER A 47 -3.32 -9.01 3.63
CA SER A 47 -3.20 -7.83 2.76
C SER A 47 -4.11 -7.91 1.53
N ALA A 48 -4.30 -9.11 0.97
CA ALA A 48 -5.19 -9.34 -0.16
C ALA A 48 -6.66 -9.16 0.25
N GLU A 49 -7.07 -9.79 1.36
CA GLU A 49 -8.42 -9.61 1.91
C GLU A 49 -8.74 -8.15 2.22
N LEU A 50 -7.78 -7.44 2.82
CA LEU A 50 -7.92 -6.03 3.14
C LEU A 50 -8.10 -5.17 1.89
N LYS A 51 -7.38 -5.46 0.80
CA LYS A 51 -7.56 -4.76 -0.50
C LYS A 51 -8.97 -4.98 -1.05
N ASP A 52 -9.49 -6.20 -0.99
CA ASP A 52 -10.83 -6.52 -1.47
C ASP A 52 -11.90 -5.81 -0.65
N LEU A 53 -11.75 -5.79 0.68
CA LEU A 53 -12.66 -5.05 1.57
C LEU A 53 -12.61 -3.55 1.31
N ARG A 54 -11.41 -2.97 1.12
CA ARG A 54 -11.26 -1.55 0.75
C ARG A 54 -11.96 -1.22 -0.56
N LEU A 55 -11.84 -2.08 -1.56
CA LEU A 55 -12.47 -1.89 -2.86
C LEU A 55 -13.99 -1.95 -2.76
N LYS A 56 -14.55 -2.91 -2.00
CA LYS A 56 -15.99 -2.97 -1.70
C LYS A 56 -16.48 -1.73 -0.96
N ALA A 57 -15.76 -1.31 0.09
CA ALA A 57 -16.11 -0.12 0.87
C ALA A 57 -16.09 1.16 0.02
N THR A 58 -15.08 1.30 -0.84
CA THR A 58 -14.95 2.46 -1.73
C THR A 58 -16.08 2.52 -2.75
N ARG A 59 -16.46 1.38 -3.35
CA ARG A 59 -17.62 1.29 -4.26
C ARG A 59 -18.90 1.73 -3.55
N ALA A 60 -19.16 1.21 -2.35
CA ALA A 60 -20.33 1.59 -1.57
C ALA A 60 -20.32 3.08 -1.21
N LYS A 61 -19.14 3.63 -0.87
CA LYS A 61 -18.97 5.06 -0.59
C LYS A 61 -19.31 5.91 -1.81
N ILE A 62 -18.78 5.58 -2.99
CA ILE A 62 -19.06 6.30 -4.24
C ILE A 62 -20.55 6.28 -4.57
N LEU A 63 -21.21 5.13 -4.43
CA LEU A 63 -22.66 5.04 -4.68
C LEU A 63 -23.45 5.90 -3.71
N ARG A 64 -23.09 5.91 -2.42
CA ARG A 64 -23.75 6.77 -1.42
C ARG A 64 -23.55 8.24 -1.73
N THR A 65 -22.31 8.67 -2.00
CA THR A 65 -22.03 10.08 -2.33
C THR A 65 -22.77 10.50 -3.59
N ALA A 66 -22.83 9.64 -4.62
CA ALA A 66 -23.57 9.94 -5.85
C ALA A 66 -25.09 10.06 -5.62
N LEU A 67 -25.65 9.26 -4.72
CA LEU A 67 -27.07 9.37 -4.33
C LEU A 67 -27.35 10.63 -3.50
N GLU A 68 -26.44 11.01 -2.61
CA GLU A 68 -26.54 12.24 -1.80
C GLU A 68 -26.39 13.50 -2.64
N GLU A 69 -25.52 13.46 -3.66
CA GLU A 69 -25.30 14.56 -4.60
C GLU A 69 -26.39 14.66 -5.68
N LEU A 70 -27.28 13.66 -5.78
CA LEU A 70 -28.35 13.69 -6.76
C LEU A 70 -29.34 14.81 -6.39
N PRO A 71 -29.55 15.81 -7.26
CA PRO A 71 -30.55 16.83 -7.00
C PRO A 71 -31.93 16.19 -7.02
N LEU A 72 -32.63 16.21 -5.89
CA LEU A 72 -34.06 15.88 -5.79
C LEU A 72 -34.89 16.97 -6.48
N THR A 73 -34.74 17.14 -7.79
CA THR A 73 -35.47 18.15 -8.58
C THR A 73 -36.66 17.50 -9.29
N GLU A 74 -37.80 17.62 -8.60
CA GLU A 74 -39.19 17.91 -9.04
C GLU A 74 -39.96 17.08 -10.09
N PRO A 75 -41.31 17.00 -9.93
CA PRO A 75 -42.17 15.93 -10.42
C PRO A 75 -42.49 16.03 -11.91
N ALA A 76 -42.90 14.89 -12.47
CA ALA A 76 -43.22 14.70 -13.87
C ALA A 76 -44.09 15.82 -14.46
N PRO A 77 -43.77 16.34 -15.67
CA PRO A 77 -44.60 17.36 -16.31
C PRO A 77 -46.00 16.79 -16.58
N ALA A 78 -47.03 17.52 -16.13
CA ALA A 78 -48.42 17.14 -16.34
C ALA A 78 -48.73 16.98 -17.84
N PRO A 79 -49.53 15.97 -18.23
CA PRO A 79 -49.90 15.75 -19.62
C PRO A 79 -50.70 16.94 -20.13
N LYS A 80 -50.27 17.51 -21.26
CA LYS A 80 -51.01 18.59 -21.93
C LYS A 80 -52.33 18.01 -22.47
N ALA A 81 -53.43 18.62 -22.03
CA ALA A 81 -54.79 18.39 -22.54
C ALA A 81 -54.98 18.94 -23.95
#